data_AF-A0A7K6WRJ6-F1
#
_entry.id   AF-A0A7K6WRJ6-F1
#
_cell.length_a   1.000
_cell.length_b   1.000
_cell.length_c   1.000
_cell.angle_alpha   90.00
_cell.angle_beta   90.00
_cell.angle_gamma   90.00
#
_symmetry.space_group_name_H-M   'P 1'
#
loop_
_entity.id
_entity.type
_entity.pdbx_description
1 polymer ?
#
loop_
_entity_poly.entity_id
_entity_poly.type
_entity_poly.pdbx_seq_one_letter_code
_entity_poly.pdbx_strand_id
1 'polypeptide(L)'
;PCPLCHPQLEGLCSFLQLSTCPEHLLVRFCGWLLALTPDLSYTSAAALAEQLFLRRVLSLTQPPSRHLMAALASFCSKYSQPFCQVLVAAVLREMGEGA
;
A
#
# COMPACT_ATOMS: atom_id res chain seq x y z
N PRO A 1 -0.19 -4.79 21.35
CA PRO A 1 -0.67 -4.40 20.00
C PRO A 1 -2.12 -3.89 20.07
N CYS A 2 -2.31 -2.56 19.98
CA CYS A 2 -3.64 -1.96 20.10
C CYS A 2 -4.50 -2.29 18.86
N PRO A 3 -5.64 -3.01 19.02
CA PRO A 3 -6.51 -3.39 17.91
C PRO A 3 -7.45 -2.26 17.44
N LEU A 4 -7.35 -1.07 18.03
CA LEU A 4 -8.27 0.05 17.78
C LEU A 4 -7.79 1.06 16.73
N CYS A 5 -6.53 0.99 16.26
CA CYS A 5 -6.00 1.95 15.29
C CYS A 5 -6.30 1.60 13.81
N HIS A 6 -6.78 0.38 13.53
CA HIS A 6 -7.16 -0.05 12.18
C HIS A 6 -8.40 0.66 11.60
N PRO A 7 -9.56 0.72 12.29
CA PRO A 7 -10.78 1.25 11.67
C PRO A 7 -10.71 2.75 11.38
N GLN A 8 -9.99 3.53 12.19
CA GLN A 8 -9.82 4.97 11.92
C GLN A 8 -8.94 5.22 10.70
N LEU A 9 -7.87 4.42 10.52
CA LEU A 9 -6.98 4.55 9.38
C LEU A 9 -7.65 4.04 8.10
N GLU A 10 -8.34 2.90 8.15
CA GLU A 10 -9.15 2.40 7.03
C GLU A 10 -10.26 3.38 6.64
N GLY A 11 -10.94 3.96 7.65
CA GLY A 11 -11.94 5.01 7.43
C GLY A 11 -11.36 6.25 6.76
N LEU A 12 -10.17 6.69 7.18
CA LEU A 12 -9.45 7.79 6.52
C LEU A 12 -9.03 7.44 5.09
N CYS A 13 -8.51 6.23 4.85
CA CYS A 13 -8.12 5.77 3.52
C CYS A 13 -9.31 5.72 2.57
N SER A 14 -10.46 5.28 3.07
CA SER A 14 -11.73 5.24 2.35
C SER A 14 -12.25 6.65 2.05
N PHE A 15 -12.21 7.55 3.04
CA PHE A 15 -12.61 8.95 2.89
C PHE A 15 -11.76 9.68 1.84
N LEU A 16 -10.45 9.45 1.86
CA LEU A 16 -9.50 10.00 0.87
C LEU A 16 -9.51 9.26 -0.47
N GLN A 17 -10.31 8.18 -0.59
CA GLN A 17 -10.41 7.34 -1.79
C GLN A 17 -9.03 6.88 -2.31
N LEU A 18 -8.13 6.48 -1.41
CA LEU A 18 -6.74 6.17 -1.76
C LEU A 18 -6.61 5.02 -2.79
N SER A 19 -7.56 4.09 -2.79
CA SER A 19 -7.61 2.96 -3.73
C SER A 19 -7.96 3.37 -5.17
N THR A 20 -8.58 4.53 -5.39
CA THR A 20 -8.94 5.07 -6.72
C THR A 20 -8.17 6.34 -7.10
N CYS A 21 -7.39 6.89 -6.17
CA CYS A 21 -6.56 8.07 -6.37
C CYS A 21 -5.61 7.97 -7.60
N PRO A 22 -5.39 9.04 -8.38
CA PRO A 22 -4.43 9.06 -9.47
C PRO A 22 -3.00 8.68 -9.04
N GLU A 23 -2.30 7.87 -9.85
CA GLU A 23 -0.98 7.35 -9.50
C GLU A 23 0.10 8.43 -9.29
N HIS A 24 -0.01 9.59 -9.96
CA HIS A 24 0.93 10.69 -9.75
C HIS A 24 0.81 11.30 -8.34
N LEU A 25 -0.39 11.32 -7.76
CA LEU A 25 -0.61 11.73 -6.37
C LEU A 25 -0.12 10.67 -5.39
N LEU A 26 -0.22 9.39 -5.77
CA LEU A 26 0.26 8.27 -4.98
C LEU A 26 1.75 8.38 -4.66
N VAL A 27 2.58 8.75 -5.65
CA VAL A 27 4.02 8.98 -5.47
C VAL A 27 4.26 10.10 -4.45
N ARG A 28 3.57 11.23 -4.59
CA ARG A 28 3.70 12.37 -3.66
C ARG A 28 3.26 12.00 -2.25
N PHE A 29 2.17 11.24 -2.13
CA PHE A 29 1.68 10.75 -0.86
C PHE A 29 2.67 9.81 -0.18
N CYS A 30 3.26 8.86 -0.91
CA CYS A 30 4.33 8.01 -0.37
C CYS A 30 5.53 8.85 0.11
N GLY A 31 5.91 9.87 -0.65
CA GLY A 31 6.95 10.83 -0.21
C GLY A 31 6.63 11.50 1.12
N TRP A 32 5.38 11.92 1.33
CA TRP A 32 4.94 12.47 2.61
C TRP A 32 4.96 11.44 3.74
N LEU A 33 4.51 10.20 3.50
CA LEU A 33 4.55 9.13 4.50
C LEU A 33 5.98 8.78 4.93
N LEU A 34 6.94 8.86 4.01
CA LEU A 34 8.35 8.62 4.30
C LEU A 34 8.96 9.75 5.15
N ALA A 35 8.46 10.98 5.00
CA ALA A 35 8.90 12.14 5.76
C ALA A 35 8.29 12.23 7.16
N LEU A 36 7.29 11.41 7.48
CA LEU A 36 6.69 11.38 8.82
C LEU A 36 7.72 10.99 9.88
N THR A 37 7.68 11.70 11.00
CA THR A 37 8.42 11.40 12.22
C THR A 37 7.48 11.59 13.43
N PRO A 38 7.30 10.58 14.29
CA PRO A 38 7.88 9.23 14.22
C PRO A 38 7.37 8.43 13.00
N ASP A 39 8.10 7.38 12.65
CA ASP A 39 7.74 6.46 11.57
C ASP A 39 6.39 5.80 11.83
N LEU A 40 5.73 5.36 10.76
CA LEU A 40 4.51 4.58 10.89
C LEU A 40 4.81 3.25 11.59
N SER A 41 3.89 2.83 12.47
CA SER A 41 3.94 1.49 13.02
C SER A 41 3.77 0.46 11.91
N TYR A 42 4.24 -0.76 12.17
CA TYR A 42 4.08 -1.89 11.26
C TYR A 42 2.64 -2.07 10.76
N THR A 43 1.68 -2.06 11.69
CA THR A 43 0.26 -2.26 11.40
C THR A 43 -0.31 -1.15 10.52
N SER A 44 0.03 0.11 10.80
CA SER A 44 -0.42 1.24 9.99
C SER A 44 0.20 1.23 8.59
N ALA A 45 1.47 0.87 8.48
CA ALA A 45 2.15 0.72 7.20
C ALA A 45 1.56 -0.44 6.38
N ALA A 46 1.21 -1.55 7.01
CA ALA A 46 0.54 -2.68 6.34
C ALA A 46 -0.84 -2.27 5.79
N ALA A 47 -1.68 -1.65 6.62
CA ALA A 47 -3.00 -1.17 6.21
C ALA A 47 -2.90 -0.15 5.04
N LEU A 48 -1.95 0.77 5.09
CA LEU A 48 -1.70 1.70 3.99
C LEU A 48 -1.23 0.97 2.73
N ALA A 49 -0.31 0.00 2.85
CA ALA A 49 0.14 -0.78 1.69
C ALA A 49 -1.04 -1.49 1.00
N GLU A 50 -1.95 -2.05 1.79
CA GLU A 50 -3.16 -2.71 1.30
C GLU A 50 -4.05 -1.74 0.52
N GLN A 51 -4.41 -0.62 1.15
CA GLN A 51 -5.33 0.36 0.56
C GLN A 51 -4.75 1.09 -0.66
N LEU A 52 -3.44 1.34 -0.66
CA LEU A 52 -2.76 2.08 -1.71
C LEU A 52 -2.45 1.21 -2.93
N PHE A 53 -2.04 -0.03 -2.72
CA PHE A 53 -1.38 -0.83 -3.74
C PHE A 53 -2.08 -2.14 -4.07
N LEU A 54 -2.68 -2.83 -3.09
CA LEU A 54 -3.13 -4.22 -3.29
C LEU A 54 -4.09 -4.36 -4.46
N ARG A 55 -5.18 -3.58 -4.45
CA ARG A 55 -6.17 -3.61 -5.53
C ARG A 55 -5.56 -3.28 -6.89
N ARG A 56 -4.63 -2.32 -6.93
CA ARG A 56 -3.98 -1.89 -8.18
C ARG A 56 -3.12 -3.02 -8.74
N VAL A 57 -2.26 -3.61 -7.90
CA VAL A 57 -1.37 -4.70 -8.27
C VAL A 57 -2.15 -5.92 -8.74
N LEU A 58 -3.22 -6.32 -8.04
CA LEU A 58 -4.06 -7.45 -8.44
C LEU A 58 -4.85 -7.17 -9.74
N SER A 59 -5.16 -5.92 -10.04
CA SER A 59 -5.85 -5.54 -11.28
C SER A 59 -4.94 -5.36 -12.50
N LEU A 60 -3.62 -5.54 -12.36
CA LEU A 60 -2.68 -5.36 -13.45
C LEU A 60 -2.86 -6.43 -14.52
N THR A 61 -3.27 -6.03 -15.72
CA THR A 61 -3.26 -6.87 -16.93
C THR A 61 -2.05 -6.60 -17.82
N GLN A 62 -1.29 -5.55 -17.52
CA GLN A 62 -0.10 -5.10 -18.21
C GLN A 62 0.97 -4.66 -17.19
N PRO A 63 2.24 -4.46 -17.60
CA PRO A 63 3.26 -3.93 -16.72
C PRO A 63 2.81 -2.62 -16.04
N PRO A 64 3.14 -2.43 -14.75
CA PRO A 64 2.72 -1.24 -14.01
C PRO A 64 3.27 0.03 -14.65
N SER A 65 2.52 1.13 -14.53
CA SER A 65 3.00 2.43 -14.98
C SER A 65 4.25 2.87 -14.20
N ARG A 66 5.01 3.82 -14.78
CA ARG A 66 6.16 4.42 -14.10
C ARG A 66 5.82 5.03 -12.73
N HIS A 67 4.61 5.58 -12.57
CA HIS A 67 4.20 6.24 -11.34
C HIS A 67 3.85 5.20 -10.27
N LEU A 68 3.13 4.14 -10.65
CA LEU A 68 2.84 3.04 -9.75
C LEU A 68 4.13 2.36 -9.30
N MET A 69 5.04 2.07 -10.24
CA MET A 69 6.34 1.47 -9.93
C MET A 69 7.17 2.35 -8.98
N ALA A 70 7.22 3.67 -9.23
CA ALA A 70 7.92 4.61 -8.36
C ALA A 70 7.30 4.70 -6.96
N ALA A 71 5.97 4.68 -6.85
CA ALA A 71 5.29 4.69 -5.56
C ALA A 71 5.57 3.40 -4.76
N LEU A 72 5.51 2.23 -5.41
CA LEU A 72 5.84 0.94 -4.80
C LEU A 72 7.29 0.93 -4.29
N ALA A 73 8.25 1.33 -5.13
CA ALA A 73 9.66 1.38 -4.77
C ALA A 73 9.93 2.36 -3.61
N SER A 74 9.32 3.55 -3.69
CA SER A 74 9.42 4.59 -2.66
C SER A 74 8.91 4.07 -1.31
N PHE A 75 7.69 3.53 -1.26
CA PHE A 75 7.11 3.02 -0.02
C PHE A 75 7.90 1.83 0.55
N CYS A 76 8.29 0.88 -0.31
CA CYS A 76 9.06 -0.30 0.08
C CYS A 76 10.45 0.05 0.62
N SER A 77 11.05 1.18 0.21
CA SER A 77 12.38 1.59 0.70
C SER A 77 12.48 1.75 2.22
N LYS A 78 11.38 2.12 2.88
CA LYS A 78 11.30 2.30 4.35
C LYS A 78 10.41 1.26 5.03
N TYR A 79 9.35 0.83 4.35
CA TYR A 79 8.33 -0.08 4.90
C TYR A 79 8.34 -1.44 4.18
N SER A 80 9.53 -1.99 3.91
CA SER A 80 9.71 -3.23 3.14
C SER A 80 8.96 -4.43 3.72
N GLN A 81 9.06 -4.65 5.02
CA GLN A 81 8.46 -5.81 5.69
C GLN A 81 6.90 -5.79 5.66
N PRO A 82 6.21 -4.70 6.03
CA PRO A 82 4.74 -4.64 5.90
C PRO A 82 4.29 -4.67 4.43
N PHE A 83 5.05 -4.03 3.53
CA PHE A 83 4.79 -4.09 2.10
C PHE A 83 4.83 -5.53 1.56
N CYS A 84 5.90 -6.27 1.85
CA CYS A 84 6.05 -7.65 1.39
C CYS A 84 4.98 -8.56 1.98
N GLN A 85 4.67 -8.42 3.28
CA GLN A 85 3.63 -9.24 3.91
C GLN A 85 2.28 -9.05 3.24
N VAL A 86 1.89 -7.80 2.92
CA VAL A 86 0.59 -7.51 2.34
C VAL A 86 0.54 -7.89 0.85
N LEU A 87 1.49 -7.39 0.06
CA LEU A 87 1.41 -7.52 -1.40
C LEU A 87 1.91 -8.88 -1.89
N VAL A 88 3.09 -9.31 -1.45
CA VAL A 88 3.69 -10.55 -1.96
C VAL A 88 2.88 -11.75 -1.50
N ALA A 89 2.45 -11.79 -0.23
CA ALA A 89 1.62 -12.88 0.26
C ALA A 89 0.26 -12.94 -0.45
N ALA A 90 -0.38 -11.78 -0.68
CA ALA A 90 -1.67 -11.75 -1.39
C ALA A 90 -1.52 -12.17 -2.85
N VAL A 91 -0.49 -11.71 -3.57
CA VAL A 91 -0.22 -12.13 -4.94
C VAL A 91 0.06 -13.63 -5.01
N LEU A 92 0.90 -14.17 -4.13
CA LEU A 92 1.17 -15.61 -4.10
C LEU A 92 -0.09 -16.44 -3.82
N ARG A 93 -1.00 -15.93 -2.99
CA ARG A 93 -2.28 -16.61 -2.69
C ARG A 93 -3.20 -16.62 -3.91
N GLU A 94 -3.41 -15.49 -4.56
CA GLU A 94 -4.20 -15.39 -5.80
C GLU A 94 -3.65 -16.30 -6.91
N MET A 95 -2.32 -16.39 -7.03
CA MET A 95 -1.69 -17.30 -8.00
C MET A 95 -1.89 -18.79 -7.65
N GLY A 96 -2.01 -19.12 -6.36
CA GLY A 96 -2.25 -20.48 -5.89
C GLY A 96 -3.72 -20.93 -5.96
N GLU A 97 -4.67 -19.99 -5.96
CA GLU A 97 -6.11 -20.25 -6.10
C GLU A 97 -6.55 -20.43 -7.57
N GLY A 98 -5.67 -20.14 -8.53
CA GLY A 98 -5.89 -20.32 -9.97
C GLY A 98 -5.37 -21.63 -10.57
N ALA A 99 -4.97 -22.61 -9.74
CA ALA A 99 -4.42 -23.92 -10.16
C ALA A 99 -5.42 -25.07 -9.98
#